data_AF-A0AAE1PM96-F1
#
_entry.id   AF-A0AAE1PM96-F1
#
_cell.length_a   1.000
_cell.length_b   1.000
_cell.length_c   1.000
_cell.angle_alpha   90.00
_cell.angle_beta   90.00
_cell.angle_gamma   90.00
#
_symmetry.space_group_name_H-M   'P 1'
#
loop_
_entity.id
_entity.type
_entity.pdbx_description
1 polymer ?
#
loop_
_entity_poly.entity_id
_entity_poly.type
_entity_poly.pdbx_seq_one_letter_code
_entity_poly.pdbx_strand_id
1 'polypeptide(L)' 'MEAEAACRLWGRSTELRLRYTTFLGDGDSNTYLAIQQLNQYGFPVKKDECINHVSKRLGTRLRKLKKEMTTTVTTKT' A
#
# COMPACT_ATOMS: atom_id res chain seq x y z
N MET A 1 -7.86 -11.83 -10.57
CA MET A 1 -7.74 -10.93 -9.39
C MET A 1 -6.62 -9.91 -9.63
N GLU A 2 -6.51 -8.84 -8.83
CA GLU A 2 -5.49 -7.78 -9.01
C GLU A 2 -4.05 -8.30 -8.97
N ALA A 3 -3.72 -9.20 -8.04
CA ALA A 3 -2.39 -9.81 -7.94
C ALA A 3 -1.99 -10.55 -9.23
N GLU A 4 -2.93 -11.32 -9.80
CA GLU A 4 -2.72 -12.05 -11.04
C GLU A 4 -2.56 -11.10 -12.23
N ALA A 5 -3.37 -10.03 -12.31
CA ALA A 5 -3.23 -9.01 -13.34
C ALA A 5 -1.87 -8.31 -13.27
N ALA A 6 -1.40 -7.98 -12.07
CA ALA A 6 -0.09 -7.40 -11.86
C ALA A 6 1.04 -8.35 -12.29
N CYS A 7 0.99 -9.63 -11.92
CA CYS A 7 1.97 -10.63 -12.37
C CYS A 7 2.01 -10.75 -13.90
N ARG A 8 0.84 -10.74 -14.58
CA ARG A 8 0.78 -10.76 -16.05
C ARG A 8 1.41 -9.51 -16.67
N LEU A 9 1.14 -8.33 -16.12
CA LEU A 9 1.72 -7.06 -16.59
C LEU A 9 3.23 -7.01 -16.37
N TRP A 10 3.70 -7.48 -15.22
CA TRP A 10 5.12 -7.61 -14.93
C TRP A 10 5.77 -8.58 -15.94
N GLY A 11 5.22 -9.77 -16.14
CA GLY A 11 5.72 -10.75 -17.10
C GLY A 11 5.85 -10.15 -18.50
N ARG A 12 4.79 -9.52 -19.01
CA ARG A 12 4.77 -8.89 -20.33
C ARG A 12 5.79 -7.77 -20.49
N SER A 13 6.15 -7.07 -19.42
CA SER A 13 7.15 -6.00 -19.51
C SER A 13 8.52 -6.54 -19.95
N THR A 14 8.87 -7.77 -19.57
CA THR A 14 10.15 -8.39 -19.92
C THR A 14 10.26 -8.62 -21.43
N GLU A 15 9.17 -9.04 -22.07
CA GLU A 15 9.04 -9.20 -23.52
C GLU A 15 9.25 -7.85 -24.24
N LEU A 16 8.83 -6.76 -23.60
CA LEU A 16 8.97 -5.39 -24.10
C LEU A 16 10.31 -4.72 -23.70
N ARG A 17 11.22 -5.45 -23.05
CA ARG A 17 12.50 -4.91 -22.50
C ARG A 17 12.31 -3.76 -21.52
N LEU A 18 11.18 -3.72 -20.82
CA LEU A 18 10.84 -2.76 -19.78
C LEU A 18 10.90 -3.43 -18.40
N ARG A 19 11.28 -2.66 -17.38
CA ARG A 19 11.33 -3.12 -15.99
C ARG A 19 10.68 -2.10 -15.07
N TYR A 20 9.68 -2.52 -14.31
CA TYR A 20 9.09 -1.71 -13.26
C TYR A 20 10.00 -1.71 -12.02
N THR A 21 10.29 -0.52 -11.49
CA THR A 21 11.11 -0.35 -10.29
C THR A 21 10.26 -0.12 -9.04
N THR A 22 9.09 0.46 -9.21
CA THR A 22 8.19 0.85 -8.12
C THR A 22 6.78 0.32 -8.38
N PHE A 23 6.18 -0.25 -7.34
CA PHE A 23 4.77 -0.62 -7.27
C PHE A 23 4.02 0.39 -6.41
N LEU A 24 2.98 1.00 -6.99
CA LEU A 24 2.09 1.95 -6.30
C LEU A 24 0.78 1.24 -5.93
N GLY A 25 0.38 1.26 -4.65
CA GLY A 25 -0.86 0.61 -4.20
C GLY A 25 -1.58 1.33 -3.05
N ASP A 26 -2.87 1.04 -2.84
CA ASP A 26 -3.69 1.58 -1.74
C ASP A 26 -3.66 0.64 -0.53
N GLY A 27 -2.45 0.39 0.00
CA GLY A 27 -2.25 -0.62 1.05
C GLY A 27 -2.21 -2.07 0.54
N ASP A 28 -2.24 -2.27 -0.78
CA ASP A 28 -2.22 -3.59 -1.43
C ASP A 28 -0.96 -4.38 -1.05
N SER A 29 -1.14 -5.30 -0.12
CA SER A 29 -0.02 -6.09 0.43
C SER A 29 0.12 -7.42 -0.30
N ASN A 30 -0.99 -8.07 -0.67
CA ASN A 30 -0.96 -9.35 -1.38
C ASN A 30 -0.43 -9.21 -2.82
N THR A 31 -0.85 -8.17 -3.53
CA THR A 31 -0.37 -7.89 -4.90
C THR A 31 1.13 -7.59 -4.91
N TYR A 32 1.60 -6.76 -3.98
CA TYR A 32 3.04 -6.48 -3.84
C TYR A 32 3.85 -7.74 -3.50
N LEU A 33 3.35 -8.59 -2.60
CA LEU A 33 4.01 -9.86 -2.27
C LEU A 33 4.10 -10.79 -3.48
N ALA A 34 3.03 -10.91 -4.27
CA ALA A 34 3.03 -11.72 -5.48
C ALA A 34 4.07 -11.24 -6.51
N ILE A 35 4.17 -9.92 -6.70
CA ILE A 35 5.21 -9.31 -7.57
C ILE A 35 6.61 -9.59 -7.02
N GLN A 36 6.81 -9.49 -5.71
CA GLN A 36 8.12 -9.73 -5.10
C GLN A 36 8.54 -11.21 -5.23
N GLN A 37 7.59 -12.14 -5.06
CA GLN A 37 7.80 -13.57 -5.25
C GLN A 37 8.11 -13.93 -6.71
N LEU A 38 7.54 -13.20 -7.67
CA LEU A 38 7.84 -13.39 -9.09
C LEU A 38 9.32 -13.13 -9.40
N ASN A 39 9.96 -12.19 -8.69
CA ASN A 39 11.41 -11.88 -8.72
C ASN A 39 12.08 -11.84 -10.11
N GLN A 40 11.33 -11.48 -11.15
CA GLN A 40 11.75 -11.63 -12.54
C GLN A 40 12.82 -10.63 -13.02
N TYR A 41 13.09 -9.57 -12.26
CA TYR A 41 14.04 -8.53 -12.67
C TYR A 41 15.41 -8.62 -11.97
N GLY A 42 15.56 -9.52 -10.99
CA GLY A 42 16.80 -9.67 -10.23
C GLY A 42 17.09 -8.53 -9.25
N PHE A 43 16.11 -7.66 -8.98
CA PHE A 43 16.21 -6.62 -7.95
C PHE A 43 14.85 -6.43 -7.24
N PRO A 44 14.85 -5.96 -5.98
CA PRO A 44 13.61 -5.75 -5.23
C PRO A 44 12.81 -4.57 -5.80
N VAL A 45 11.51 -4.78 -6.01
CA VAL A 45 10.57 -3.71 -6.38
C VAL A 45 10.27 -2.86 -5.14
N LYS A 46 10.32 -1.53 -5.26
CA LYS A 46 9.95 -0.62 -4.17
C LYS A 46 8.43 -0.51 -4.05
N LYS A 47 7.87 -0.57 -2.84
CA LYS A 47 6.45 -0.27 -2.59
C LYS A 47 6.28 1.19 -2.21
N ASP A 48 5.46 1.92 -2.96
CA ASP A 48 4.98 3.24 -2.60
C ASP A 48 3.46 3.19 -2.33
N GLU A 49 3.00 4.02 -1.40
CA GLU A 49 1.58 4.12 -1.04
C GLU A 49 0.91 5.26 -1.80
N CYS A 50 -0.35 5.08 -2.21
CA CYS A 50 -1.09 6.15 -2.84
C CYS A 50 -1.41 7.28 -1.85
N ILE A 51 -1.46 8.53 -2.34
CA ILE A 51 -1.69 9.72 -1.49
C ILE A 51 -3.01 9.65 -0.73
N ASN A 52 -4.03 9.02 -1.34
CA ASN A 52 -5.33 8.81 -0.71
C ASN A 52 -5.20 7.85 0.48
N HIS A 53 -4.42 6.77 0.36
CA HIS A 53 -4.13 5.85 1.47
C HIS A 53 -3.46 6.59 2.63
N VAL A 54 -2.41 7.35 2.32
CA VAL A 54 -1.65 8.12 3.30
C VAL A 54 -2.55 9.10 4.04
N SER A 55 -3.39 9.83 3.30
CA SER A 55 -4.34 10.80 3.86
C SER A 55 -5.39 10.14 4.77
N LYS A 56 -5.98 9.02 4.33
CA LYS A 56 -6.92 8.24 5.15
C LYS A 56 -6.26 7.75 6.44
N ARG A 57 -5.04 7.20 6.36
CA ARG A 57 -4.28 6.70 7.51
C ARG A 57 -3.96 7.82 8.50
N LEU A 58 -3.51 8.97 8.01
CA LEU A 58 -3.22 10.14 8.84
C LEU A 58 -4.47 10.64 9.54
N GLY A 59 -5.58 10.83 8.81
CA GLY A 59 -6.84 11.31 9.38
C GLY A 59 -7.40 10.38 10.46
N THR A 60 -7.29 9.06 10.27
CA THR A 60 -7.68 8.07 11.29
C THR A 60 -6.82 8.18 12.55
N ARG A 61 -5.49 8.31 12.42
CA ARG A 61 -4.58 8.48 13.56
C ARG A 61 -4.86 9.76 14.34
N LEU A 62 -5.09 10.88 13.66
CA LEU A 62 -5.41 12.16 14.29
C LEU A 62 -6.73 12.11 15.07
N ARG A 63 -7.77 11.50 14.51
CA ARG A 63 -9.06 11.33 15.20
C ARG A 63 -8.93 10.43 16.43
N LYS A 64 -8.15 9.35 16.34
CA LYS A 64 -7.84 8.48 17.48
C LYS A 64 -7.14 9.26 18.59
N LEU A 65 -6.09 10.01 18.24
CA LEU A 65 -5.35 10.85 19.19
C LEU A 65 -6.26 11.89 19.86
N LYS A 66 -7.12 12.58 19.08
CA LYS A 66 -8.09 13.53 19.65
C LYS A 66 -9.00 12.87 20.67
N LYS A 67 -9.50 11.66 20.37
CA LYS A 67 -10.37 10.90 21.28
C LYS A 67 -9.65 10.53 22.58
N GLU A 68 -8.39 10.10 22.50
CA GLU A 68 -7.56 9.73 23.66
C GLU A 68 -7.21 10.94 24.53
N MET A 69 -6.95 12.09 23.91
CA MET A 69 -6.65 13.35 24.61
C MET A 69 -7.88 14.03 25.22
N THR A 70 -9.08 13.69 24.74
CA THR A 70 -10.32 14.23 25.30
C THR A 70 -10.67 13.42 26.55
N THR A 71 -10.23 13.88 27.72
CA THR A 71 -10.66 13.31 29.00
C THR A 71 -12.17 13.45 29.13
N THR A 72 -12.90 12.33 29.20
CA THR A 72 -14.34 12.32 29.47
C THR A 72 -14.55 12.84 30.88
N VAL A 73 -14.89 14.13 31.03
CA VAL A 73 -15.36 14.67 32.31
C VAL A 73 -16.77 14.15 32.50
N THR A 74 -16.92 13.07 33.27
CA THR A 74 -18.23 12.56 33.66
C THR A 74 -18.78 13.48 34.74
N THR A 75 -19.54 14.51 34.35
CA THR A 75 -20.36 15.27 35.29
C THR A 75 -21.47 14.35 35.77
N LYS A 76 -21.35 13.87 37.02
CA LYS A 76 -22.44 13.17 37.71
C LYS A 76 -23.49 14.24 38.09
N THR A 77 -24.69 14.11 37.53
CA THR A 77 -25.90 14.80 37.99
C THR A 77 -26.41 14.17 39.27
#